data_AF-A0A7V9K480-F1
#
_entry.id   AF-A0A7V9K480-F1
#
_cell.length_a   1.000
_cell.length_b   1.000
_cell.length_c   1.000
_cell.angle_alpha   90.00
_cell.angle_beta   90.00
_cell.angle_gamma   90.00
#
_symmetry.space_group_name_H-M   'P 1'
#
loop_
_entity.id
_entity.type
_entity.pdbx_description
1 polymer ?
#
loop_
_entity_poly.entity_id
_entity_poly.type
_entity_poly.pdbx_seq_one_letter_code
_entity_poly.pdbx_strand_id
1 'polypeptide(L)'
;MEKHLMAVAVKTDASTRIRRAGANATLADLQVGDRVKVVIITEEDTTLTEALNTPAKVISARAGKSSTPAPTTPATPDYQIPTT
;
A
#
# COMPACT_ATOMS: atom_id res chain seq x y z
N MET A 1 -1.80 3.60 26.77
CA MET A 1 -1.11 4.41 25.74
C MET A 1 -1.95 4.33 24.47
N GLU A 2 -2.71 5.38 24.18
CA GLU A 2 -3.52 5.45 22.96
C GLU A 2 -2.57 5.78 21.81
N LYS A 3 -2.41 4.85 20.86
CA LYS A 3 -1.72 5.17 19.61
C LYS A 3 -2.60 6.17 18.88
N HIS A 4 -2.18 7.43 18.80
CA HIS A 4 -2.77 8.35 17.83
C HIS A 4 -2.53 7.75 16.44
N LEU A 5 -3.55 7.09 15.89
CA LEU A 5 -3.60 6.61 14.53
C LEU A 5 -3.71 7.84 13.62
N MET A 6 -2.62 8.60 13.49
CA MET A 6 -2.52 9.64 12.48
C MET A 6 -2.47 8.94 11.12
N ALA A 7 -3.63 8.85 10.48
CA ALA A 7 -3.73 8.43 9.10
C ALA A 7 -3.14 9.53 8.22
N VAL A 8 -2.23 9.17 7.33
CA VAL A 8 -1.71 10.07 6.30
C VAL A 8 -2.50 9.81 5.03
N ALA A 9 -3.27 10.81 4.58
CA ALA A 9 -3.96 10.77 3.30
C ALA A 9 -3.00 11.18 2.18
N VAL A 10 -2.99 10.43 1.08
CA VAL A 10 -2.13 10.67 -0.07
C VAL A 10 -3.00 10.64 -1.31
N LYS A 11 -2.94 11.69 -2.13
CA LYS A 11 -3.64 11.72 -3.42
C LYS A 11 -2.87 10.93 -4.47
N THR A 12 -3.61 10.23 -5.31
CA THR A 12 -3.10 9.47 -6.45
C THR A 12 -3.90 9.80 -7.70
N ASP A 13 -3.26 9.60 -8.85
CA ASP A 13 -3.86 9.75 -10.17
C ASP A 13 -3.33 8.66 -11.13
N ALA A 14 -3.75 8.69 -12.40
CA ALA A 14 -3.32 7.73 -13.41
C ALA A 14 -1.82 7.78 -13.74
N SER A 15 -1.13 8.86 -13.38
CA SER A 15 0.32 9.04 -13.60
C SER A 15 1.17 8.58 -12.41
N THR A 16 0.53 8.29 -11.27
CA THR A 16 1.19 7.80 -10.05
C THR A 16 1.77 6.41 -10.28
N ARG A 17 3.09 6.27 -10.10
CA ARG A 17 3.76 4.98 -10.25
C ARG A 17 3.85 4.26 -8.90
N ILE A 18 3.22 3.09 -8.80
CA ILE A 18 3.27 2.26 -7.59
C ILE A 18 4.28 1.14 -7.80
N ARG A 19 5.14 0.93 -6.80
CA ARG A 19 6.16 -0.12 -6.80
C ARG A 19 6.17 -0.85 -5.47
N ARG A 20 6.34 -2.17 -5.51
CA ARG A 20 6.54 -3.02 -4.33
C ARG A 20 7.75 -3.91 -4.55
N ALA A 21 8.66 -3.93 -3.57
CA ALA A 21 9.90 -4.71 -3.67
C ALA A 21 10.71 -4.47 -4.96
N GLY A 22 10.65 -3.24 -5.51
CA GLY A 22 11.35 -2.86 -6.74
C GLY A 22 10.61 -3.18 -8.05
N ALA A 23 9.54 -3.97 -8.02
CA ALA A 23 8.69 -4.26 -9.16
C ALA A 23 7.52 -3.27 -9.28
N ASN A 24 6.98 -3.10 -10.48
CA ASN A 24 5.71 -2.39 -10.66
C ASN A 24 4.60 -3.15 -9.91
N ALA A 25 3.77 -2.40 -9.22
CA ALA A 25 2.69 -2.94 -8.40
C ALA A 25 1.44 -2.07 -8.55
N THR A 26 0.33 -2.55 -8.03
CA THR A 26 -0.92 -1.80 -7.89
C THR A 26 -1.17 -1.46 -6.43
N LEU A 27 -2.21 -0.66 -6.16
CA LEU A 27 -2.60 -0.36 -4.78
C LEU A 27 -3.07 -1.62 -4.04
N ALA A 28 -3.62 -2.61 -4.75
CA ALA A 28 -4.10 -3.87 -4.17
C ALA A 28 -2.97 -4.79 -3.71
N ASP A 29 -1.75 -4.61 -4.25
CA ASP A 29 -0.58 -5.40 -3.85
C ASP A 29 0.03 -4.94 -2.52
N LEU A 30 -0.35 -3.75 -2.03
CA LEU A 30 0.12 -3.21 -0.77
C LEU A 30 -0.57 -3.92 0.39
N GLN A 31 0.22 -4.37 1.36
CA GLN A 31 -0.30 -5.11 2.51
C GLN A 31 -0.15 -4.30 3.79
N VAL A 32 -1.05 -4.53 4.73
CA VAL A 32 -0.92 -4.00 6.10
C VAL A 32 0.42 -4.45 6.67
N GLY A 33 1.20 -3.48 7.18
CA GLY A 33 2.55 -3.73 7.68
C GLY A 33 3.67 -3.43 6.68
N ASP A 34 3.34 -3.16 5.41
CA ASP A 34 4.32 -2.61 4.47
C ASP A 34 4.77 -1.21 4.91
N ARG A 35 6.07 -0.95 4.75
CA ARG A 35 6.61 0.41 4.89
C ARG A 35 6.51 1.11 3.55
N VAL A 36 5.79 2.22 3.54
CA VAL A 36 5.52 3.01 2.33
C VAL A 36 6.37 4.28 2.34
N LYS A 37 6.99 4.59 1.20
CA LYS A 37 7.60 5.89 0.90
C LYS A 37 6.78 6.53 -0.22
N VAL A 38 6.38 7.77 -0.02
CA VAL A 38 5.67 8.59 -1.01
C VAL A 38 6.60 9.70 -1.46
N VAL A 39 6.68 9.91 -2.77
CA VAL A 39 7.41 11.01 -3.38
C VAL A 39 6.41 11.89 -4.10
N ILE A 40 6.32 13.14 -3.67
CA ILE A 40 5.53 14.20 -4.30
C ILE A 40 6.53 15.22 -4.86
N ILE A 41 6.31 15.68 -6.08
CA ILE A 41 7.14 16.70 -6.73
C ILE A 41 6.26 17.93 -6.89
N THR A 42 6.70 19.05 -6.34
CA THR A 42 6.03 20.35 -6.39
C THR A 42 7.04 21.44 -6.73
N GLU A 43 6.59 22.68 -6.89
CA GLU A 43 7.47 23.83 -7.11
C GLU A 43 8.26 24.19 -5.84
N GLU A 44 9.31 25.00 -6.00
CA GLU A 44 10.04 25.58 -4.87
C GLU A 44 9.07 26.40 -3.99
N ASP A 45 9.33 26.47 -2.68
CA ASP A 45 8.47 27.14 -1.68
C ASP A 45 7.06 26.56 -1.46
N THR A 46 6.74 25.38 -1.99
CA THR A 46 5.46 24.71 -1.70
C THR A 46 5.41 24.24 -0.24
N THR A 47 4.32 24.55 0.47
CA THR A 47 4.11 24.08 1.84
C THR A 47 3.83 22.58 1.90
N LEU A 48 4.09 21.93 3.05
CA LEU A 48 3.78 20.51 3.23
C LEU A 48 2.29 20.20 3.00
N THR A 49 1.39 21.07 3.47
CA THR A 49 -0.05 20.91 3.30
C THR A 49 -0.46 20.93 1.83
N GLU A 50 0.15 21.79 1.04
CA GLU A 50 -0.11 21.90 -0.38
C GLU A 50 0.51 20.75 -1.16
N ALA A 51 1.71 20.31 -0.78
CA ALA A 51 2.33 19.10 -1.31
C ALA A 51 1.44 17.87 -1.10
N LEU A 52 0.86 17.68 0.09
CA LEU A 52 -0.07 16.56 0.36
C LEU A 52 -1.37 16.63 -0.46
N ASN A 53 -1.72 17.80 -0.99
CA ASN A 53 -2.84 18.00 -1.89
C ASN A 53 -2.51 17.75 -3.37
N THR A 54 -1.26 17.50 -3.70
CA THR A 54 -0.78 17.15 -5.04
C THR A 54 -0.67 15.63 -5.18
N PRO A 55 -1.06 15.05 -6.33
CA PRO A 55 -0.93 13.61 -6.56
C PRO A 55 0.53 13.16 -6.46
N ALA A 56 0.74 12.02 -5.81
CA ALA A 56 2.08 11.45 -5.65
C ALA A 56 2.69 11.04 -7.00
N LYS A 57 3.97 11.31 -7.18
CA LYS A 57 4.70 10.84 -8.36
C LYS A 57 5.00 9.35 -8.28
N VAL A 58 5.47 8.92 -7.11
CA VAL A 58 5.87 7.53 -6.85
C VAL A 58 5.44 7.11 -5.45
N ILE A 59 4.88 5.90 -5.37
CA ILE A 59 4.61 5.20 -4.11
C ILE A 59 5.43 3.92 -4.12
N SER A 60 6.35 3.81 -3.17
CA SER A 60 7.23 2.66 -3.03
C SER A 60 6.94 1.95 -1.72
N ALA A 61 6.57 0.67 -1.80
CA ALA A 61 6.36 -0.17 -0.64
C ALA A 61 7.45 -1.23 -0.51
N ARG A 62 7.82 -1.52 0.73
CA ARG A 62 8.60 -2.71 1.09
C ARG A 62 7.93 -3.45 2.22
N ALA A 63 8.09 -4.77 2.23
CA ALA A 63 7.73 -5.59 3.37
C ALA A 63 8.34 -5.00 4.65
N GLY A 64 7.49 -4.72 5.63
CA GLY A 64 7.95 -4.43 6.98
C GLY A 64 8.69 -5.65 7.54
N LYS A 65 9.65 -5.42 8.45
CA LYS A 65 10.35 -6.48 9.20
C LYS A 65 9.42 -7.34 10.09
N SER A 66 8.10 -7.23 9.94
CA SER A 66 7.07 -7.91 10.72
C SER A 66 6.08 -8.70 9.85
N SER A 67 6.41 -8.97 8.58
CA SER A 67 5.55 -9.74 7.69
C SER A 67 5.65 -11.24 8.02
N THR A 68 5.04 -11.63 9.14
CA THR A 68 4.39 -12.93 9.19
C THR A 68 3.34 -12.90 8.08
N PRO A 69 3.42 -13.78 7.06
CA PRO A 69 2.37 -13.84 6.06
C PRO A 69 1.04 -14.01 6.80
N ALA A 70 0.03 -13.21 6.43
CA ALA A 70 -1.34 -13.47 6.85
C ALA A 70 -1.63 -14.96 6.62
N PRO A 71 -2.38 -15.65 7.49
CA PRO A 71 -2.77 -17.03 7.22
C PRO A 71 -3.47 -17.03 5.86
N THR A 72 -2.79 -17.54 4.84
CA THR A 72 -3.44 -18.00 3.63
C THR A 72 -4.47 -18.99 4.12
N THR A 73 -5.74 -18.60 4.07
CA THR A 73 -6.86 -19.51 4.25
C THR A 73 -6.53 -20.75 3.41
N PRO A 74 -6.38 -21.95 4.01
CA PRO A 74 -6.19 -23.15 3.23
C PRO A 74 -7.37 -23.23 2.25
N ALA A 75 -7.07 -23.53 0.99
CA ALA A 75 -8.07 -23.76 -0.04
C ALA A 75 -9.19 -24.62 0.54
N THR A 76 -10.44 -24.21 0.33
CA THR A 76 -11.62 -24.97 0.71
C THR A 76 -11.39 -26.42 0.28
N PRO A 77 -11.44 -27.42 1.20
CA PRO A 77 -11.37 -28.81 0.77
C PRO A 77 -12.51 -29.03 -0.23
N ASP A 78 -12.16 -29.54 -1.40
CA ASP A 78 -13.11 -29.93 -2.44
C ASP A 78 -14.07 -30.95 -1.81
N TYR A 79 -15.24 -30.48 -1.40
CA TYR A 79 -16.27 -31.36 -0.85
C TYR A 79 -16.88 -32.11 -2.02
N GLN A 80 -16.31 -33.27 -2.34
CA GLN A 80 -16.92 -34.20 -3.28
C GLN A 80 -18.27 -34.65 -2.72
N ILE A 81 -19.35 -34.25 -3.39
CA ILE A 81 -20.68 -34.79 -3.13
C ILE A 81 -20.69 -36.30 -3.46
N PRO A 82 -21.09 -37.19 -2.53
CA PRO A 82 -21.32 -38.58 -2.87
C PRO A 82 -22.56 -38.67 -3.76
N THR A 83 -22.39 -39.09 -5.01
CA THR A 83 -23.49 -39.53 -5.87
C THR A 83 -24.10 -40.81 -5.29
N THR A 84 -25.41 -40.78 -5.01
CA THR A 84 -26.22 -41.96 -4.69
C THR A 84 -26.82 -42.53 -5.97
#